data_AF-A0A2N8KV34-F1
#
_entry.id   AF-A0A2N8KV34-F1
#
_cell.length_a   1.000
_cell.length_b   1.000
_cell.length_c   1.000
_cell.angle_alpha   90.00
_cell.angle_beta   90.00
_cell.angle_gamma   90.00
#
_symmetry.space_group_name_H-M   'P 1'
#
loop_
_entity.id
_entity.type
_entity.pdbx_description
1 polymer ?
#
loop_
_entity_poly.entity_id
_entity_poly.type
_entity_poly.pdbx_seq_one_letter_code
_entity_poly.pdbx_strand_id
1 'polypeptide(L)'
;MSASDSAFVTPSCFAQLDQLSLKDIIRLQAQLEQELKRRFERCLVLLFSDMVGSTSYFQRFGDAAGRQLQQLHLDLLEAAVLAHDGRIVDTAGDGAFVVFEDCGRALRAIQQVQVQLSEQNLSRARSHQLQLRMGLHWGRVLSDGQSVSGDAVNFCARVVASAEPGEVRLSREAFQELPAAWRVQCRPLAPVLLKDVAAAVELMAFDWRDRSQFPTHVLIGDAKEAQALPLLDIISFGRLREHEGVPANDVVLSHADPMQALQISRWHFELRRGAQGMVLRALSDSATLVDGQPAPKGRDVPVRVGCRIDVANALSLRLLAPLPCHAADADQTLVSMSRMRLDLSAVAAAGPLTGEIPAGARRAGS
;
A
#
# COMPACT_ATOMS: atom_id res chain seq x y z
N MET A 1 -15.01 -37.04 -21.13
CA MET A 1 -13.56 -37.17 -20.81
C MET A 1 -13.14 -35.80 -20.28
N SER A 2 -12.79 -35.56 -19.03
CA SER A 2 -12.40 -36.40 -17.88
C SER A 2 -13.30 -36.12 -16.67
N ALA A 3 -13.75 -37.18 -16.01
CA ALA A 3 -14.38 -37.10 -14.70
C ALA A 3 -13.30 -36.84 -13.65
N SER A 4 -13.49 -35.81 -12.84
CA SER A 4 -12.66 -35.48 -11.69
C SER A 4 -12.88 -36.53 -10.60
N ASP A 5 -11.84 -37.31 -10.29
CA ASP A 5 -11.81 -38.26 -9.18
C ASP A 5 -11.88 -37.48 -7.84
N SER A 6 -13.09 -37.27 -7.33
CA SER A 6 -13.31 -36.95 -5.92
C SER A 6 -13.40 -38.26 -5.13
N ALA A 7 -12.24 -38.82 -4.80
CA ALA A 7 -12.14 -39.90 -3.83
C ALA A 7 -12.51 -39.37 -2.44
N PHE A 8 -13.81 -39.24 -2.18
CA PHE A 8 -14.33 -39.05 -0.83
C PHE A 8 -13.90 -40.23 0.04
N VAL A 9 -13.32 -39.91 1.18
CA VAL A 9 -12.92 -40.83 2.26
C VAL A 9 -14.00 -41.90 2.47
N THR A 10 -13.65 -43.17 2.30
CA THR A 10 -14.61 -44.28 2.42
C THR A 10 -15.17 -44.40 3.84
N PRO A 11 -16.42 -44.86 4.02
CA PRO A 11 -17.03 -45.03 5.35
C PRO A 11 -16.26 -45.96 6.28
N SER A 12 -15.42 -46.85 5.75
CA SER A 12 -14.50 -47.71 6.52
C SER A 12 -13.40 -46.94 7.26
N CYS A 13 -12.98 -45.78 6.75
CA CYS A 13 -11.95 -44.95 7.37
C CYS A 13 -12.50 -44.18 8.57
N PHE A 14 -13.78 -43.76 8.52
CA PHE A 14 -14.48 -43.14 9.64
C PHE A 14 -14.72 -44.12 10.80
N ALA A 15 -15.08 -45.38 10.51
CA ALA A 15 -15.25 -46.40 11.54
C ALA A 15 -13.98 -46.71 12.35
N GLN A 16 -12.80 -46.45 11.78
CA GLN A 16 -11.52 -46.58 12.47
C GLN A 16 -11.19 -45.36 13.35
N LEU A 17 -11.71 -44.17 13.03
CA LEU A 17 -11.51 -42.96 13.83
C LEU A 17 -12.25 -43.05 15.18
N ASP A 18 -13.42 -43.70 15.22
CA ASP A 18 -14.24 -43.89 16.43
C ASP A 18 -13.55 -44.76 17.51
N GLN A 19 -12.54 -45.56 17.13
CA GLN A 19 -11.82 -46.45 18.03
C GLN A 19 -10.52 -45.84 18.59
N LEU A 20 -10.14 -44.66 18.11
CA LEU A 20 -8.89 -44.01 18.52
C LEU A 20 -9.04 -43.33 19.87
N SER A 21 -7.99 -43.41 20.70
CA SER A 21 -7.95 -42.59 21.89
C SER A 21 -7.75 -41.11 21.52
N LEU A 22 -8.12 -40.20 22.42
CA LEU A 22 -7.84 -38.75 22.27
C LEU A 22 -6.35 -38.49 21.94
N LYS A 23 -5.42 -39.25 22.53
CA LYS A 23 -3.98 -39.13 22.26
C LYS A 23 -3.63 -39.55 20.83
N ASP A 24 -4.25 -40.61 20.33
CA ASP A 24 -4.02 -41.09 18.97
C ASP A 24 -4.58 -40.10 17.93
N ILE A 25 -5.75 -39.51 18.19
CA ILE A 25 -6.34 -38.46 17.36
C ILE A 25 -5.41 -37.24 17.30
N ILE A 26 -4.92 -36.76 18.44
CA ILE A 26 -3.98 -35.62 18.48
C ILE A 26 -2.69 -35.95 17.71
N ARG A 27 -2.17 -37.18 17.84
CA ARG A 27 -0.97 -37.62 17.12
C ARG A 27 -1.20 -37.67 15.62
N LEU A 28 -2.33 -38.21 15.17
CA LEU A 28 -2.70 -38.26 13.76
C LEU A 28 -2.91 -36.86 13.18
N GLN A 29 -3.55 -35.95 13.94
CA GLN A 29 -3.70 -34.55 13.53
C GLN A 29 -2.32 -33.91 13.28
N ALA A 30 -1.37 -34.08 14.21
CA ALA A 30 -0.02 -33.54 14.04
C ALA A 30 0.72 -34.16 12.82
N GLN A 31 0.55 -35.46 12.56
CA GLN A 31 1.12 -36.13 11.39
C GLN A 31 0.52 -35.61 10.08
N LEU A 32 -0.81 -35.45 10.02
CA LEU A 32 -1.50 -34.90 8.86
C LEU A 32 -1.09 -33.46 8.60
N GLU A 33 -0.96 -32.64 9.64
CA GLU A 33 -0.48 -31.27 9.52
C GLU A 33 0.95 -31.23 8.94
N GLN A 34 1.83 -32.12 9.39
CA GLN A 34 3.19 -32.23 8.88
C GLN A 34 3.22 -32.68 7.41
N GLU A 35 2.38 -33.63 7.02
CA GLU A 35 2.25 -34.08 5.63
C GLU A 35 1.68 -32.99 4.72
N LEU A 36 0.67 -32.24 5.19
CA LEU A 36 0.13 -31.09 4.46
C LEU A 36 1.22 -30.04 4.21
N LYS A 37 1.99 -29.68 5.24
CA LYS A 37 3.12 -28.76 5.08
C LYS A 37 4.16 -29.31 4.11
N ARG A 38 4.59 -30.56 4.27
CA ARG A 38 5.61 -31.16 3.39
C ARG A 38 5.21 -31.15 1.92
N ARG A 39 3.94 -31.38 1.61
CA ARG A 39 3.46 -31.54 0.24
C ARG A 39 3.00 -30.24 -0.41
N PHE A 40 2.44 -29.32 0.36
CA PHE A 40 1.73 -28.16 -0.17
C PHE A 40 2.30 -26.81 0.30
N GLU A 41 3.21 -26.79 1.28
CA GLU A 41 3.86 -25.54 1.69
C GLU A 41 4.86 -25.07 0.62
N ARG A 42 4.72 -23.81 0.21
CA ARG A 42 5.66 -23.11 -0.65
C ARG A 42 5.65 -21.62 -0.36
N CYS A 43 6.73 -20.91 -0.70
CA CYS A 43 6.72 -19.46 -0.66
C CYS A 43 6.11 -18.91 -1.95
N LEU A 44 5.15 -18.01 -1.83
CA LEU A 44 4.58 -17.27 -2.95
C LEU A 44 4.54 -15.78 -2.63
N VAL A 45 4.46 -14.97 -3.68
CA VAL A 45 4.13 -13.57 -3.59
C VAL A 45 2.62 -13.44 -3.63
N LEU A 46 2.05 -12.80 -2.61
CA LEU A 46 0.64 -12.56 -2.46
C LEU A 46 0.38 -11.09 -2.77
N LEU A 47 -0.53 -10.82 -3.71
CA LEU A 47 -1.00 -9.49 -4.06
C LEU A 47 -2.50 -9.42 -3.79
N PHE A 48 -2.91 -8.46 -2.98
CA PHE A 48 -4.30 -8.04 -2.93
C PHE A 48 -4.46 -6.67 -3.58
N SER A 49 -5.52 -6.52 -4.36
CA SER A 49 -5.98 -5.23 -4.87
C SER A 49 -7.43 -5.04 -4.48
N ASP A 50 -7.78 -3.81 -4.09
CA ASP A 50 -9.12 -3.50 -3.64
C ASP A 50 -9.55 -2.09 -4.09
N MET A 51 -10.83 -1.92 -4.42
CA MET A 51 -11.38 -0.64 -4.87
C MET A 51 -11.69 0.26 -3.68
N VAL A 52 -11.20 1.50 -3.72
CA VAL A 52 -11.47 2.48 -2.68
C VAL A 52 -12.88 3.02 -2.82
N GLY A 53 -13.68 2.93 -1.75
CA GLY A 53 -14.99 3.58 -1.68
C GLY A 53 -16.07 2.95 -2.57
N SER A 54 -15.89 1.70 -2.99
CA SER A 54 -16.82 0.94 -3.83
C SER A 54 -18.27 1.02 -3.31
N THR A 55 -18.53 0.67 -2.06
CA THR A 55 -19.87 0.68 -1.46
C THR A 55 -20.57 2.03 -1.59
N SER A 56 -19.84 3.13 -1.34
CA SER A 56 -20.38 4.48 -1.49
C SER A 56 -20.67 4.80 -2.97
N TYR A 57 -19.81 4.36 -3.88
CA TYR A 57 -20.01 4.52 -5.32
C TYR A 57 -21.25 3.78 -5.81
N PHE A 58 -21.47 2.53 -5.39
CA PHE A 58 -22.67 1.75 -5.69
C PHE A 58 -23.95 2.46 -5.20
N GLN A 59 -23.94 2.98 -3.97
CA GLN A 59 -25.09 3.71 -3.42
C GLN A 59 -25.40 4.99 -4.20
N ARG A 60 -24.38 5.71 -4.67
CA ARG A 60 -24.53 7.00 -5.33
C ARG A 60 -24.89 6.90 -6.82
N PHE A 61 -24.33 5.92 -7.52
CA PHE A 61 -24.44 5.82 -8.99
C PHE A 61 -25.19 4.56 -9.47
N GLY A 62 -25.57 3.68 -8.55
CA GLY A 62 -26.31 2.45 -8.82
C GLY A 62 -25.46 1.29 -9.32
N ASP A 63 -26.07 0.10 -9.32
CA ASP A 63 -25.39 -1.17 -9.59
C ASP A 63 -24.73 -1.25 -10.96
N ALA A 64 -25.36 -0.69 -11.99
CA ALA A 64 -24.84 -0.75 -13.36
C ALA A 64 -23.49 -0.01 -13.48
N ALA A 65 -23.42 1.21 -12.93
CA ALA A 65 -22.18 1.99 -12.91
C ALA A 65 -21.11 1.32 -12.02
N GLY A 66 -21.52 0.78 -10.86
CA GLY A 66 -20.65 0.05 -9.96
C GLY A 66 -20.00 -1.16 -10.61
N ARG A 67 -20.79 -2.00 -11.30
CA ARG A 67 -20.29 -3.16 -12.05
C ARG A 67 -19.36 -2.77 -13.20
N GLN A 68 -19.62 -1.66 -13.90
CA GLN A 68 -18.70 -1.18 -14.94
C GLN A 68 -17.34 -0.76 -14.36
N LEU A 69 -17.33 -0.17 -13.17
CA LEU A 69 -16.09 0.22 -12.48
C LEU A 69 -15.32 -1.02 -12.00
N GLN A 70 -16.03 -2.00 -11.45
CA GLN A 70 -15.48 -3.30 -11.06
C GLN A 70 -14.92 -4.07 -12.26
N GLN A 71 -15.63 -4.07 -13.39
CA GLN A 71 -15.15 -4.72 -14.61
C GLN A 71 -13.86 -4.06 -15.12
N LEU A 72 -13.79 -2.72 -15.12
CA LEU A 72 -12.55 -2.02 -15.47
C LEU A 72 -11.39 -2.46 -14.56
N HIS A 73 -11.62 -2.55 -13.25
CA HIS A 73 -10.61 -3.00 -12.30
C HIS A 73 -10.10 -4.40 -12.64
N LEU A 74 -11.01 -5.35 -12.88
CA LEU A 74 -10.68 -6.73 -13.23
C LEU A 74 -9.98 -6.84 -14.59
N ASP A 75 -10.44 -6.13 -15.62
CA ASP A 75 -9.84 -6.14 -16.96
C ASP A 75 -8.38 -5.67 -16.92
N LEU A 76 -8.11 -4.59 -16.18
CA LEU A 76 -6.76 -4.07 -16.00
C LEU A 76 -5.87 -5.07 -15.26
N LEU A 77 -6.41 -5.71 -14.22
CA LEU A 77 -5.69 -6.71 -13.43
C LEU A 77 -5.40 -7.96 -14.25
N GLU A 78 -6.39 -8.54 -14.93
CA GLU A 78 -6.23 -9.73 -15.77
C GLU A 78 -5.16 -9.53 -16.84
N ALA A 79 -5.19 -8.40 -17.55
CA ALA A 79 -4.21 -8.08 -18.57
C ALA A 79 -2.78 -7.99 -18.00
N ALA A 80 -2.60 -7.32 -16.86
CA ALA A 80 -1.29 -7.18 -16.23
C ALA A 80 -0.80 -8.48 -15.59
N VAL A 81 -1.67 -9.20 -14.89
CA VAL A 81 -1.33 -10.47 -14.24
C VAL A 81 -0.90 -11.50 -15.26
N LEU A 82 -1.63 -11.64 -16.37
CA LEU A 82 -1.28 -12.56 -17.44
C LEU A 82 0.05 -12.18 -18.11
N ALA A 83 0.30 -10.89 -18.33
CA ALA A 83 1.53 -10.40 -18.97
C ALA A 83 2.80 -10.64 -18.13
N HIS A 84 2.66 -10.80 -16.81
CA HIS A 84 3.79 -10.99 -15.88
C HIS A 84 3.77 -12.35 -15.18
N ASP A 85 3.17 -13.37 -15.79
CA ASP A 85 3.10 -14.76 -15.29
C ASP A 85 2.54 -14.88 -13.86
N GLY A 86 1.55 -14.07 -13.52
CA GLY A 86 0.79 -14.20 -12.29
C GLY A 86 -0.48 -15.01 -12.48
N ARG A 87 -1.18 -15.26 -11.37
CA ARG A 87 -2.46 -15.98 -11.35
C ARG A 87 -3.44 -15.34 -10.40
N ILE A 88 -4.64 -15.03 -10.90
CA ILE A 88 -5.76 -14.65 -10.04
C ILE A 88 -6.27 -15.92 -9.37
N VAL A 89 -6.29 -15.93 -8.03
CA VAL A 89 -6.76 -17.05 -7.21
C VAL A 89 -8.25 -16.87 -6.91
N ASP A 90 -8.64 -15.64 -6.57
CA ASP A 90 -10.01 -15.33 -6.22
C ASP A 90 -10.33 -13.85 -6.53
N THR A 91 -11.60 -13.58 -6.80
CA THR A 91 -12.17 -12.24 -7.00
C THR A 91 -13.37 -12.12 -6.09
N ALA A 92 -13.17 -11.59 -4.89
CA ALA A 92 -14.22 -11.44 -3.90
C ALA A 92 -14.79 -10.02 -3.98
N GLY A 93 -15.92 -9.87 -4.67
CA GLY A 93 -16.56 -8.56 -4.85
C GLY A 93 -15.66 -7.60 -5.62
N ASP A 94 -15.32 -6.49 -4.99
CA ASP A 94 -14.47 -5.41 -5.50
C ASP A 94 -12.97 -5.63 -5.28
N GLY A 95 -12.60 -6.72 -4.61
CA GLY A 95 -11.21 -7.12 -4.40
C GLY A 95 -10.76 -8.24 -5.33
N ALA A 96 -9.45 -8.31 -5.57
CA ALA A 96 -8.79 -9.40 -6.26
C ALA A 96 -7.63 -9.93 -5.42
N PHE A 97 -7.54 -11.25 -5.32
CA PHE A 97 -6.42 -11.97 -4.73
C PHE A 97 -5.61 -12.66 -5.83
N VAL A 98 -4.35 -12.28 -5.93
CA VAL A 98 -3.44 -12.70 -7.00
C VAL A 98 -2.17 -13.24 -6.39
N VAL A 99 -1.56 -14.23 -7.05
CA VAL A 99 -0.27 -14.77 -6.66
C VAL A 99 0.74 -14.72 -7.80
N PHE A 100 2.01 -14.56 -7.42
CA PHE A 100 3.16 -14.64 -8.32
C PHE A 100 4.26 -15.50 -7.69
N GLU A 101 5.11 -16.06 -8.54
CA GLU A 101 6.32 -16.79 -8.11
C GLU A 101 7.50 -15.82 -7.82
N ASP A 102 7.46 -14.59 -8.32
CA ASP A 102 8.54 -13.60 -8.20
C ASP A 102 8.02 -12.20 -7.82
N CYS A 103 8.67 -11.54 -6.85
CA CYS A 103 8.29 -10.22 -6.37
C CYS A 103 8.46 -9.15 -7.45
N GLY A 104 9.48 -9.28 -8.31
CA GLY A 104 9.71 -8.35 -9.42
C GLY A 104 8.61 -8.40 -10.48
N ARG A 105 8.09 -9.59 -10.80
CA ARG A 105 6.93 -9.79 -11.68
C ARG A 105 5.68 -9.13 -11.10
N ALA A 106 5.43 -9.33 -9.81
CA ALA A 106 4.30 -8.70 -9.14
C ALA A 106 4.37 -7.16 -9.20
N LEU A 107 5.54 -6.56 -8.94
CA LEU A 107 5.69 -5.10 -9.04
C LEU A 107 5.52 -4.57 -10.47
N ARG A 108 5.99 -5.30 -11.49
CA ARG A 108 5.74 -4.92 -12.90
C ARG A 108 4.25 -4.95 -13.23
N ALA A 109 3.53 -5.98 -12.77
CA ALA A 109 2.07 -6.03 -12.94
C ALA A 109 1.39 -4.87 -12.25
N ILE A 110 1.75 -4.58 -10.99
CA ILE A 110 1.20 -3.43 -10.25
C ILE A 110 1.47 -2.12 -10.99
N GLN A 111 2.71 -1.89 -11.44
CA GLN A 111 3.07 -0.68 -12.18
C GLN A 111 2.25 -0.56 -13.46
N GLN A 112 2.08 -1.65 -14.21
CA GLN A 112 1.25 -1.66 -15.43
C GLN A 112 -0.22 -1.31 -15.13
N VAL A 113 -0.83 -1.93 -14.11
CA VAL A 113 -2.21 -1.61 -13.70
C VAL A 113 -2.32 -0.13 -13.34
N GLN A 114 -1.40 0.40 -12.54
CA GLN A 114 -1.45 1.79 -12.07
C GLN A 114 -1.26 2.80 -13.22
N VAL A 115 -0.37 2.51 -14.18
CA VAL A 115 -0.18 3.35 -15.37
C VAL A 115 -1.45 3.37 -16.23
N GLN A 116 -2.01 2.20 -16.55
CA GLN A 116 -3.22 2.11 -17.37
C GLN A 116 -4.44 2.72 -16.67
N LEU A 117 -4.57 2.49 -15.36
CA LEU A 117 -5.61 3.10 -14.53
C LEU A 117 -5.53 4.62 -14.58
N SER A 118 -4.32 5.17 -14.45
CA SER A 118 -4.11 6.60 -14.54
C SER A 118 -4.55 7.18 -15.88
N GLU A 119 -4.22 6.53 -16.98
CA GLU A 119 -4.63 6.97 -18.32
C GLU A 119 -6.15 6.95 -18.47
N GLN A 120 -6.81 5.90 -17.96
CA GLN A 120 -8.27 5.80 -17.96
C GLN A 120 -8.91 6.90 -17.11
N ASN A 121 -8.37 7.17 -15.92
CA ASN A 121 -8.88 8.19 -14.99
C ASN A 121 -8.80 9.60 -15.57
N LEU A 122 -7.81 9.90 -16.42
CA LEU A 122 -7.71 11.20 -17.09
C LEU A 122 -8.91 11.48 -18.00
N SER A 123 -9.53 10.46 -18.59
CA SER A 123 -10.71 10.62 -19.44
C SER A 123 -12.04 10.69 -18.68
N ARG A 124 -12.01 10.45 -17.36
CA ARG A 124 -13.20 10.31 -16.52
C ARG A 124 -13.42 11.54 -15.64
N ALA A 125 -14.70 11.84 -15.38
CA ALA A 125 -15.05 12.80 -14.34
C ALA A 125 -14.60 12.26 -12.97
N ARG A 126 -14.21 13.15 -12.07
CA ARG A 126 -13.63 12.81 -10.75
C ARG A 126 -14.44 11.80 -9.95
N SER A 127 -15.77 11.91 -9.97
CA SER A 127 -16.65 11.00 -9.25
C SER A 127 -16.69 9.56 -9.81
N HIS A 128 -16.21 9.36 -11.04
CA HIS A 128 -16.15 8.07 -11.75
C HIS A 128 -14.72 7.54 -11.89
N GLN A 129 -13.75 8.19 -11.26
CA GLN A 129 -12.37 7.72 -11.23
C GLN A 129 -12.25 6.52 -10.31
N LEU A 130 -11.50 5.52 -10.76
CA LEU A 130 -11.20 4.34 -9.99
C LEU A 130 -9.90 4.58 -9.22
N GLN A 131 -9.94 4.33 -7.92
CA GLN A 131 -8.75 4.31 -7.07
C GLN A 131 -8.60 2.93 -6.47
N LEU A 132 -7.37 2.43 -6.50
CA LEU A 132 -7.04 1.12 -5.97
C LEU A 132 -6.09 1.28 -4.79
N ARG A 133 -6.28 0.44 -3.79
CA ARG A 133 -5.26 0.15 -2.78
C ARG A 133 -4.72 -1.23 -3.04
N MET A 134 -3.40 -1.39 -2.96
CA MET A 134 -2.74 -2.67 -3.21
C MET A 134 -1.77 -3.03 -2.09
N GLY A 135 -1.63 -4.32 -1.82
CA GLY A 135 -0.72 -4.84 -0.81
C GLY A 135 0.02 -6.07 -1.32
N LEU A 136 1.33 -6.11 -1.08
CA LEU A 136 2.22 -7.21 -1.46
C LEU A 136 2.85 -7.84 -0.21
N HIS A 137 2.81 -9.16 -0.13
CA HIS A 137 3.49 -9.93 0.90
C HIS A 137 4.19 -11.12 0.27
N TRP A 138 5.41 -11.44 0.73
CA TRP A 138 6.07 -12.69 0.39
C TRP A 138 6.08 -13.57 1.63
N GLY A 139 5.52 -14.76 1.52
CA GLY A 139 5.34 -15.64 2.67
C GLY A 139 5.03 -17.07 2.29
N ARG A 140 5.10 -17.95 3.30
CA ARG A 140 4.76 -19.36 3.16
C ARG A 140 3.25 -19.53 3.14
N VAL A 141 2.78 -20.30 2.18
CA VAL A 141 1.37 -20.64 1.99
C VAL A 141 1.23 -22.12 1.69
N LEU A 142 0.06 -22.66 2.01
CA LEU A 142 -0.36 -23.97 1.54
C LEU A 142 -1.08 -23.79 0.20
N SER A 143 -0.55 -24.41 -0.85
CA SER A 143 -1.15 -24.37 -2.18
C SER A 143 -1.12 -25.72 -2.87
N ASP A 144 -2.26 -26.09 -3.46
CA ASP A 144 -2.46 -27.23 -4.34
C ASP A 144 -2.36 -26.86 -5.84
N GLY A 145 -1.95 -25.61 -6.14
CA GLY A 145 -1.89 -25.04 -7.48
C GLY A 145 -3.18 -24.35 -7.96
N GLN A 146 -4.31 -24.57 -7.27
CA GLN A 146 -5.59 -23.90 -7.54
C GLN A 146 -5.95 -22.97 -6.38
N SER A 147 -5.97 -23.50 -5.16
CA SER A 147 -6.21 -22.76 -3.93
C SER A 147 -4.90 -22.30 -3.29
N VAL A 148 -4.99 -21.22 -2.51
CA VAL A 148 -3.90 -20.70 -1.69
C VAL A 148 -4.47 -20.31 -0.34
N SER A 149 -3.92 -20.86 0.73
CA SER A 149 -4.39 -20.61 2.09
C SER A 149 -3.22 -20.52 3.09
N GLY A 150 -3.53 -20.00 4.27
CA GLY A 150 -2.57 -19.87 5.37
C GLY A 150 -2.51 -18.46 5.94
N ASP A 151 -1.77 -18.31 7.02
CA ASP A 151 -1.70 -17.05 7.78
C ASP A 151 -1.10 -15.90 6.96
N ALA A 152 -0.22 -16.20 6.01
CA ALA A 152 0.35 -15.22 5.09
C ALA A 152 -0.73 -14.53 4.22
N VAL A 153 -1.79 -15.25 3.83
CA VAL A 153 -2.92 -14.67 3.06
C VAL A 153 -3.68 -13.66 3.94
N ASN A 154 -4.00 -14.07 5.17
CA ASN A 154 -4.67 -13.20 6.15
C ASN A 154 -3.84 -11.96 6.48
N PHE A 155 -2.52 -12.13 6.63
CA PHE A 155 -1.60 -11.03 6.87
C PHE A 155 -1.55 -10.07 5.66
N CYS A 156 -1.45 -10.57 4.43
CA CYS A 156 -1.45 -9.75 3.23
C CYS A 156 -2.74 -8.94 3.07
N ALA A 157 -3.90 -9.54 3.37
CA ALA A 157 -5.19 -8.86 3.38
C ALA A 157 -5.22 -7.69 4.39
N ARG A 158 -4.55 -7.84 5.54
CA ARG A 158 -4.43 -6.77 6.55
C ARG A 158 -3.47 -5.66 6.08
N VAL A 159 -2.39 -6.03 5.40
CA VAL A 159 -1.45 -5.05 4.81
C VAL A 159 -2.18 -4.15 3.81
N VAL A 160 -2.95 -4.72 2.87
CA VAL A 160 -3.73 -3.90 1.90
C VAL A 160 -4.82 -3.07 2.58
N ALA A 161 -5.50 -3.62 3.60
CA ALA A 161 -6.56 -2.90 4.30
C ALA A 161 -6.02 -1.66 5.05
N SER A 162 -4.74 -1.69 5.43
CA SER A 162 -4.09 -0.53 6.04
C SER A 162 -3.70 0.55 5.03
N ALA A 163 -3.61 0.23 3.74
CA ALA A 163 -3.11 1.11 2.69
C ALA A 163 -4.04 2.31 2.42
N GLU A 164 -3.43 3.47 2.20
CA GLU A 164 -4.15 4.66 1.78
C GLU A 164 -4.63 4.53 0.32
N PRO A 165 -5.65 5.30 -0.10
CA PRO A 165 -6.09 5.31 -1.49
C PRO A 165 -4.94 5.62 -2.47
N GLY A 166 -4.78 4.76 -3.49
CA GLY A 166 -3.70 4.89 -4.48
C GLY A 166 -2.33 4.40 -3.99
N GLU A 167 -2.21 3.95 -2.74
CA GLU A 167 -0.97 3.44 -2.17
C GLU A 167 -0.78 1.93 -2.46
N VAL A 168 0.48 1.57 -2.73
CA VAL A 168 0.92 0.17 -2.82
C VAL A 168 1.82 -0.12 -1.62
N ARG A 169 1.39 -1.00 -0.71
CA ARG A 169 2.16 -1.39 0.47
C ARG A 169 2.85 -2.72 0.29
N LEU A 170 4.01 -2.89 0.93
CA LEU A 170 4.81 -4.10 0.93
C LEU A 170 5.15 -4.48 2.36
N SER A 171 5.11 -5.79 2.65
CA SER A 171 5.71 -6.32 3.87
C SER A 171 7.24 -6.30 3.80
N ARG A 172 7.89 -6.33 4.97
CA ARG A 172 9.36 -6.38 5.07
C ARG A 172 9.96 -7.51 4.24
N GLU A 173 9.33 -8.67 4.30
CA GLU A 173 9.73 -9.87 3.59
C GLU A 173 9.65 -9.68 2.07
N ALA A 174 8.56 -9.09 1.57
CA ALA A 174 8.43 -8.77 0.15
C ALA A 174 9.53 -7.80 -0.32
N PHE A 175 9.83 -6.76 0.48
CA PHE A 175 10.91 -5.83 0.17
C PHE A 175 12.30 -6.47 0.17
N GLN A 176 12.55 -7.40 1.08
CA GLN A 176 13.81 -8.13 1.15
C GLN A 176 14.01 -9.04 -0.06
N GLU A 177 12.94 -9.63 -0.60
CA GLU A 177 13.01 -10.46 -1.83
C GLU A 177 13.13 -9.64 -3.12
N LEU A 178 12.84 -8.34 -3.10
CA LEU A 178 12.89 -7.53 -4.32
C LEU A 178 14.30 -7.36 -4.90
N PRO A 179 14.46 -7.31 -6.23
CA PRO A 179 15.71 -6.85 -6.84
C PRO A 179 16.06 -5.40 -6.42
N ALA A 180 17.36 -5.09 -6.33
CA ALA A 180 17.85 -3.77 -5.90
C ALA A 180 17.26 -2.59 -6.70
N ALA A 181 17.05 -2.77 -8.00
CA ALA A 181 16.45 -1.77 -8.89
C ALA A 181 15.01 -1.39 -8.50
N TRP A 182 14.27 -2.26 -7.83
CA TRP A 182 12.93 -1.95 -7.32
C TRP A 182 12.97 -1.37 -5.91
N ARG A 183 13.94 -1.77 -5.08
CA ARG A 183 14.04 -1.27 -3.70
C ARG A 183 14.24 0.24 -3.61
N VAL A 184 14.90 0.86 -4.60
CA VAL A 184 15.10 2.32 -4.65
C VAL A 184 13.80 3.10 -4.84
N GLN A 185 12.73 2.45 -5.30
CA GLN A 185 11.39 3.03 -5.44
C GLN A 185 10.50 2.76 -4.22
N CYS A 186 11.04 2.11 -3.19
CA CYS A 186 10.32 1.83 -1.96
C CYS A 186 10.80 2.76 -0.84
N ARG A 187 9.86 3.28 -0.06
CA ARG A 187 10.13 4.07 1.14
C ARG A 187 9.62 3.36 2.39
N PRO A 188 10.33 3.39 3.52
CA PRO A 188 9.80 2.87 4.76
C PRO A 188 8.62 3.73 5.23
N LEU A 189 7.62 3.08 5.83
CA LEU A 189 6.53 3.71 6.54
C LEU A 189 6.81 3.73 8.04
N ALA A 190 6.13 4.63 8.77
CA ALA A 190 6.08 4.54 10.22
C ALA A 190 5.47 3.17 10.62
N PRO A 191 5.89 2.57 11.75
CA PRO A 191 5.36 1.29 12.19
C PRO A 191 3.82 1.30 12.25
N VAL A 192 3.19 0.35 11.56
CA VAL A 192 1.73 0.30 11.41
C VAL A 192 1.17 -0.78 12.33
N LEU A 193 0.19 -0.42 13.15
CA LEU A 193 -0.61 -1.40 13.90
C LEU A 193 -1.66 -2.00 12.97
N LEU A 194 -1.51 -3.29 12.67
CA LEU A 194 -2.49 -4.03 11.89
C LEU A 194 -3.54 -4.63 12.82
N LYS A 195 -4.79 -4.73 12.34
CA LYS A 195 -5.87 -5.38 13.07
C LYS A 195 -5.47 -6.80 13.47
N ASP A 196 -5.67 -7.16 14.73
CA ASP A 196 -5.39 -8.47 15.30
C ASP A 196 -3.91 -8.92 15.15
N VAL A 197 -2.98 -7.95 15.08
CA VAL A 197 -1.53 -8.18 15.14
C VAL A 197 -0.99 -7.41 16.35
N ALA A 198 -0.40 -8.13 17.31
CA ALA A 198 -0.02 -7.57 18.59
C ALA A 198 1.15 -6.56 18.50
N ALA A 199 2.03 -6.72 17.51
CA ALA A 199 3.19 -5.86 17.30
C ALA A 199 2.98 -4.94 16.10
N ALA A 200 3.55 -3.73 16.17
CA ALA A 200 3.63 -2.86 15.02
C ALA A 200 4.48 -3.50 13.93
N VAL A 201 4.02 -3.39 12.69
CA VAL A 201 4.62 -4.02 11.52
C VAL A 201 5.36 -2.98 10.70
N GLU A 202 6.58 -3.33 10.28
CA GLU A 202 7.35 -2.55 9.32
C GLU A 202 6.81 -2.79 7.91
N LEU A 203 6.33 -1.72 7.29
CA LEU A 203 5.82 -1.73 5.92
C LEU A 203 6.59 -0.73 5.07
N MET A 204 6.63 -0.99 3.77
CA MET A 204 7.16 -0.05 2.78
C MET A 204 6.00 0.38 1.89
N ALA A 205 6.08 1.61 1.39
CA ALA A 205 5.27 2.04 0.26
C ALA A 205 6.11 1.97 -1.01
N PHE A 206 5.56 1.35 -2.06
CA PHE A 206 6.15 1.35 -3.39
C PHE A 206 5.61 2.52 -4.21
N ASP A 207 6.54 3.35 -4.67
CA ASP A 207 6.27 4.48 -5.52
C ASP A 207 6.42 4.06 -6.99
N TRP A 208 5.31 3.56 -7.55
CA TRP A 208 5.23 3.07 -8.93
C TRP A 208 5.49 4.14 -10.01
N ARG A 209 5.37 5.42 -9.63
CA ARG A 209 5.82 6.58 -10.41
C ARG A 209 7.13 7.07 -9.84
N ASP A 210 8.03 7.47 -10.73
CA ASP A 210 9.23 8.21 -10.34
C ASP A 210 8.83 9.57 -9.74
N ARG A 211 8.77 9.65 -8.41
CA ARG A 211 8.45 10.89 -7.68
C ARG A 211 9.42 12.02 -7.96
N SER A 212 10.63 11.77 -8.46
CA SER A 212 11.56 12.84 -8.83
C SER A 212 11.06 13.65 -10.03
N GLN A 213 10.21 13.05 -10.87
CA GLN A 213 9.65 13.67 -12.07
C GLN A 213 8.37 14.48 -11.79
N PHE A 214 7.77 14.32 -10.61
CA PHE A 214 6.51 14.97 -10.25
C PHE A 214 6.66 15.85 -9.01
N PRO A 215 6.02 17.03 -8.99
CA PRO A 215 5.80 17.75 -7.75
C PRO A 215 5.11 16.86 -6.72
N THR A 216 5.67 16.82 -5.52
CA THR A 216 5.08 16.07 -4.39
C THR A 216 4.59 17.00 -3.29
N HIS A 217 5.02 18.26 -3.29
CA HIS A 217 4.58 19.26 -2.33
C HIS A 217 4.23 20.56 -3.04
N VAL A 218 3.39 21.37 -2.39
CA VAL A 218 3.03 22.71 -2.83
C VAL A 218 3.20 23.70 -1.67
N LEU A 219 3.89 24.80 -1.93
CA LEU A 219 3.92 25.96 -1.04
C LEU A 219 2.82 26.92 -1.46
N ILE A 220 1.97 27.34 -0.52
CA ILE A 220 0.79 28.17 -0.78
C ILE A 220 1.00 29.56 -0.19
N GLY A 221 1.12 30.59 -1.03
CA GLY A 221 1.39 31.96 -0.61
C GLY A 221 2.67 32.07 0.20
N ASP A 222 2.60 32.83 1.30
CA ASP A 222 3.70 33.00 2.26
C ASP A 222 3.67 31.97 3.41
N ALA A 223 3.01 30.82 3.20
CA ALA A 223 3.00 29.74 4.19
C ALA A 223 4.44 29.33 4.54
N LYS A 224 4.66 29.03 5.82
CA LYS A 224 5.98 28.59 6.31
C LYS A 224 6.30 27.15 5.95
N GLU A 225 5.26 26.32 5.76
CA GLU A 225 5.38 24.89 5.53
C GLU A 225 4.73 24.51 4.20
N ALA A 226 5.38 23.60 3.48
CA ALA A 226 4.84 23.05 2.25
C ALA A 226 3.84 21.93 2.57
N GLN A 227 2.73 21.90 1.84
CA GLN A 227 1.73 20.86 1.96
C GLN A 227 2.04 19.72 1.00
N ALA A 228 1.94 18.46 1.46
CA ALA A 228 2.04 17.29 0.59
C ALA A 228 0.85 17.23 -0.38
N LEU A 229 1.14 17.01 -1.66
CA LEU A 229 0.14 16.78 -2.68
C LEU A 229 -0.38 15.34 -2.55
N PRO A 230 -1.71 15.12 -2.57
CA PRO A 230 -2.26 13.78 -2.45
C PRO A 230 -1.87 12.91 -3.65
N LEU A 231 -1.90 11.58 -3.46
CA LEU A 231 -1.48 10.60 -4.47
C LEU A 231 -2.57 10.29 -5.51
N LEU A 232 -3.27 11.33 -5.98
CA LEU A 232 -4.34 11.22 -6.98
C LEU A 232 -3.85 11.53 -8.40
N ASP A 233 -4.52 10.99 -9.42
CA ASP A 233 -4.21 11.32 -10.82
C ASP A 233 -4.66 12.74 -11.18
N ILE A 234 -5.75 13.20 -10.59
CA ILE A 234 -6.24 14.56 -10.70
C ILE A 234 -6.34 15.15 -9.30
N ILE A 235 -5.71 16.31 -9.08
CA ILE A 235 -5.71 17.04 -7.82
C ILE A 235 -6.40 18.37 -8.07
N SER A 236 -7.54 18.60 -7.43
CA SER A 236 -8.30 19.83 -7.62
C SER A 236 -7.92 20.93 -6.62
N PHE A 237 -7.85 22.16 -7.12
CA PHE A 237 -7.52 23.35 -6.35
C PHE A 237 -8.63 24.37 -6.43
N GLY A 238 -8.96 25.00 -5.30
CA GLY A 238 -9.94 26.06 -5.25
C GLY A 238 -10.25 26.49 -3.82
N ARG A 239 -11.08 27.53 -3.67
CA ARG A 239 -11.41 28.05 -2.32
C ARG A 239 -12.47 27.23 -1.58
N LEU A 240 -13.23 26.39 -2.28
CA LEU A 240 -14.34 25.67 -1.66
C LEU A 240 -13.79 24.48 -0.86
N ARG A 241 -14.13 24.42 0.43
CA ARG A 241 -13.75 23.33 1.33
C ARG A 241 -14.66 22.13 1.17
N GLU A 242 -15.97 22.35 1.25
CA GLU A 242 -16.98 21.31 1.24
C GLU A 242 -18.13 21.69 0.31
N HIS A 243 -18.72 20.67 -0.31
CA HIS A 243 -19.92 20.78 -1.12
C HIS A 243 -20.79 19.55 -0.82
N GLU A 244 -22.03 19.78 -0.40
CA GLU A 244 -22.99 18.70 -0.06
C GLU A 244 -22.46 17.70 0.99
N GLY A 245 -21.69 18.19 1.98
CA GLY A 245 -21.13 17.37 3.05
C GLY A 245 -19.89 16.53 2.65
N VAL A 246 -19.36 16.75 1.44
CA VAL A 246 -18.15 16.06 0.93
C VAL A 246 -17.05 17.10 0.64
N PRO A 247 -15.76 16.77 0.85
CA PRO A 247 -14.65 17.64 0.46
C PRO A 247 -14.73 18.03 -1.02
N ALA A 248 -14.73 19.34 -1.31
CA ALA A 248 -14.89 19.87 -2.65
C ALA A 248 -13.56 19.96 -3.43
N ASN A 249 -12.47 20.33 -2.75
CA ASN A 249 -11.13 20.37 -3.32
C ASN A 249 -10.13 19.54 -2.52
N ASP A 250 -9.19 18.93 -3.23
CA ASP A 250 -8.09 18.19 -2.61
C ASP A 250 -7.11 19.15 -1.91
N VAL A 251 -6.86 20.30 -2.54
CA VAL A 251 -6.07 21.38 -1.95
C VAL A 251 -6.93 22.64 -1.90
N VAL A 252 -7.27 23.04 -0.68
CA VAL A 252 -8.08 24.23 -0.43
C VAL A 252 -7.17 25.45 -0.39
N LEU A 253 -7.46 26.41 -1.26
CA LEU A 253 -6.75 27.68 -1.34
C LEU A 253 -7.43 28.70 -0.43
N SER A 254 -6.74 29.10 0.63
CA SER A 254 -7.17 30.13 1.57
C SER A 254 -6.24 31.33 1.55
N HIS A 255 -6.80 32.51 1.79
CA HIS A 255 -6.05 33.77 1.88
C HIS A 255 -6.45 34.52 3.15
N ALA A 256 -5.51 35.23 3.79
CA ALA A 256 -5.75 35.96 5.05
C ALA A 256 -6.72 37.14 4.84
N ASP A 257 -6.61 37.83 3.71
CA ASP A 257 -7.56 38.85 3.27
C ASP A 257 -8.81 38.18 2.64
N PRO A 258 -10.02 38.37 3.22
CA PRO A 258 -11.27 37.81 2.69
C PRO A 258 -11.62 38.28 1.27
N MET A 259 -11.26 39.51 0.90
CA MET A 259 -11.56 40.05 -0.43
C MET A 259 -10.72 39.35 -1.50
N GLN A 260 -9.46 39.06 -1.21
CA GLN A 260 -8.59 38.28 -2.09
C GLN A 260 -9.02 36.81 -2.15
N ALA A 261 -9.46 36.23 -1.02
CA ALA A 261 -10.00 34.88 -1.00
C ALA A 261 -11.22 34.71 -1.93
N LEU A 262 -12.08 35.73 -2.05
CA LEU A 262 -13.26 35.70 -2.92
C LEU A 262 -12.92 35.73 -4.43
N GLN A 263 -11.75 36.25 -4.81
CA GLN A 263 -11.29 36.26 -6.21
C GLN A 263 -10.91 34.85 -6.70
N ILE A 264 -10.53 33.97 -5.77
CA ILE A 264 -10.23 32.57 -6.08
C ILE A 264 -11.55 31.83 -6.32
N SER A 265 -11.68 31.21 -7.49
CA SER A 265 -12.87 30.40 -7.81
C SER A 265 -13.05 29.20 -6.89
N ARG A 266 -14.31 28.77 -6.75
CA ARG A 266 -14.71 27.60 -5.94
C ARG A 266 -13.94 26.35 -6.37
N TRP A 267 -13.87 26.13 -7.68
CA TRP A 267 -12.94 25.24 -8.35
C TRP A 267 -12.14 26.10 -9.34
N HIS A 268 -10.82 26.15 -9.19
CA HIS A 268 -9.97 27.07 -9.93
C HIS A 268 -9.22 26.36 -11.05
N PHE A 269 -8.47 25.32 -10.71
CA PHE A 269 -7.71 24.51 -11.65
C PHE A 269 -7.50 23.10 -11.10
N GLU A 270 -7.02 22.21 -11.96
CA GLU A 270 -6.61 20.87 -11.60
C GLU A 270 -5.16 20.63 -12.02
N LEU A 271 -4.42 19.92 -11.19
CA LEU A 271 -3.16 19.29 -11.59
C LEU A 271 -3.46 17.85 -12.00
N ARG A 272 -3.02 17.46 -13.20
CA ARG A 272 -3.29 16.16 -13.78
C ARG A 272 -1.96 15.46 -14.03
N ARG A 273 -1.77 14.30 -13.40
CA ARG A 273 -0.58 13.45 -13.56
C ARG A 273 -0.78 12.58 -14.80
N GLY A 274 -0.05 12.89 -15.86
CA GLY A 274 0.01 12.07 -17.08
C GLY A 274 1.25 11.19 -17.12
N ALA A 275 1.33 10.37 -18.17
CA ALA A 275 2.46 9.45 -18.40
C ALA A 275 3.81 10.19 -18.63
N GLN A 276 3.78 11.41 -19.15
CA GLN A 276 4.98 12.20 -19.51
C GLN A 276 5.31 13.31 -18.50
N GLY A 277 4.53 13.46 -17.44
CA GLY A 277 4.69 14.55 -16.47
C GLY A 277 3.36 15.08 -15.95
N MET A 278 3.40 16.24 -15.30
CA MET A 278 2.22 16.87 -14.73
C MET A 278 1.77 18.04 -15.61
N VAL A 279 0.46 18.19 -15.79
CA VAL A 279 -0.14 19.34 -16.49
C VAL A 279 -1.13 20.04 -15.59
N LEU A 280 -1.25 21.35 -15.74
CA LEU A 280 -2.28 22.17 -15.12
C LEU A 280 -3.40 22.41 -16.14
N ARG A 281 -4.65 22.20 -15.72
CA ARG A 281 -5.85 22.57 -16.49
C ARG A 281 -6.66 23.58 -15.70
N ALA A 282 -6.80 24.80 -16.22
CA ALA A 282 -7.67 25.80 -15.60
C ALA A 282 -9.15 25.42 -15.79
N LEU A 283 -9.92 25.48 -14.70
CA LEU A 283 -11.36 25.25 -14.67
C LEU A 283 -12.17 26.55 -14.60
N SER A 284 -11.50 27.62 -14.16
CA SER A 284 -12.08 28.95 -13.95
C SER A 284 -11.77 29.90 -15.10
N ASP A 285 -12.60 30.92 -15.26
CA ASP A 285 -12.33 32.07 -16.13
C ASP A 285 -11.41 33.11 -15.44
N SER A 286 -11.25 33.02 -14.12
CA SER A 286 -10.26 33.80 -13.37
C SER A 286 -8.83 33.50 -13.85
N ALA A 287 -7.97 34.53 -13.84
CA ALA A 287 -6.59 34.42 -14.29
C ALA A 287 -5.81 33.31 -13.54
N THR A 288 -5.23 32.39 -14.30
CA THR A 288 -4.23 31.43 -13.83
C THR A 288 -2.97 31.63 -14.66
N LEU A 289 -1.83 31.87 -14.02
CA LEU A 289 -0.53 31.99 -14.68
C LEU A 289 0.39 30.87 -14.21
N VAL A 290 1.13 30.26 -15.13
CA VAL A 290 2.21 29.29 -14.85
C VAL A 290 3.52 29.92 -15.29
N ASP A 291 4.43 30.18 -14.35
CA ASP A 291 5.69 30.89 -14.58
C ASP A 291 5.49 32.21 -15.35
N GLY A 292 4.41 32.93 -15.04
CA GLY A 292 4.01 34.19 -15.68
C GLY A 292 3.29 34.04 -17.03
N GLN A 293 3.12 32.83 -17.57
CA GLN A 293 2.39 32.58 -18.80
C GLN A 293 0.93 32.21 -18.53
N PRO A 294 -0.06 32.74 -19.29
CA PRO A 294 -1.46 32.44 -19.06
C PRO A 294 -1.81 30.98 -19.35
N ALA A 295 -2.55 30.35 -18.44
CA ALA A 295 -3.15 29.03 -18.60
C ALA A 295 -4.65 29.18 -18.93
N PRO A 296 -5.03 29.15 -20.22
CA PRO A 296 -6.43 29.33 -20.61
C PRO A 296 -7.29 28.15 -20.16
N LYS A 297 -8.55 28.45 -19.81
CA LYS A 297 -9.54 27.47 -19.36
C LYS A 297 -9.67 26.30 -20.33
N GLY A 298 -9.64 25.09 -19.79
CA GLY A 298 -9.79 23.84 -20.53
C GLY A 298 -8.56 23.38 -21.34
N ARG A 299 -7.48 24.17 -21.42
CA ARG A 299 -6.22 23.71 -22.02
C ARG A 299 -5.26 23.20 -20.97
N ASP A 300 -4.50 22.18 -21.33
CA ASP A 300 -3.44 21.62 -20.51
C ASP A 300 -2.14 22.41 -20.72
N VAL A 301 -1.54 22.86 -19.63
CA VAL A 301 -0.25 23.56 -19.60
C VAL A 301 0.73 22.71 -18.80
N PRO A 302 1.92 22.37 -19.33
CA PRO A 302 2.87 21.55 -18.60
C PRO A 302 3.39 22.28 -17.36
N VAL A 303 3.50 21.54 -16.26
CA VAL A 303 4.07 22.01 -15.00
C VAL A 303 5.12 21.04 -14.48
N ARG A 304 6.14 21.57 -13.80
CA ARG A 304 7.26 20.81 -13.26
C ARG A 304 7.60 21.29 -11.86
N VAL A 305 8.48 20.55 -11.20
CA VAL A 305 9.11 20.99 -9.96
C VAL A 305 9.75 22.36 -10.16
N GLY A 306 9.48 23.27 -9.24
CA GLY A 306 9.95 24.66 -9.24
C GLY A 306 8.99 25.67 -9.87
N CYS A 307 8.00 25.22 -10.65
CA CYS A 307 7.01 26.11 -11.27
C CYS A 307 6.26 26.93 -10.23
N ARG A 308 6.04 28.21 -10.56
CA ARG A 308 5.17 29.14 -9.83
C ARG A 308 3.81 29.19 -10.51
N ILE A 309 2.73 29.03 -9.75
CA ILE A 309 1.36 29.17 -10.26
C ILE A 309 0.72 30.38 -9.57
N ASP A 310 0.39 31.43 -10.32
CA ASP A 310 -0.34 32.57 -9.79
C ASP A 310 -1.85 32.41 -10.04
N VAL A 311 -2.64 32.62 -9.00
CA VAL A 311 -4.07 32.29 -8.94
C VAL A 311 -4.87 33.55 -8.66
N ALA A 312 -5.75 33.93 -9.59
CA ALA A 312 -6.64 35.09 -9.49
C ALA A 312 -5.96 36.43 -9.16
N ASN A 313 -4.65 36.58 -9.40
CA ASN A 313 -3.82 37.69 -8.88
C ASN A 313 -3.89 37.88 -7.35
N ALA A 314 -4.35 36.87 -6.62
CA ALA A 314 -4.58 36.91 -5.18
C ALA A 314 -3.55 36.07 -4.41
N LEU A 315 -2.96 35.07 -5.06
CA LEU A 315 -2.17 34.03 -4.41
C LEU A 315 -1.15 33.49 -5.40
N SER A 316 0.04 33.13 -4.90
CA SER A 316 1.04 32.38 -5.65
C SER A 316 1.27 31.02 -5.00
N LEU A 317 1.44 29.99 -5.81
CA LEU A 317 1.79 28.64 -5.40
C LEU A 317 3.17 28.28 -5.95
N ARG A 318 3.93 27.45 -5.23
CA ARG A 318 5.18 26.89 -5.74
C ARG A 318 5.17 25.38 -5.65
N LEU A 319 5.41 24.72 -6.79
CA LEU A 319 5.52 23.27 -6.87
C LEU A 319 6.92 22.83 -6.43
N LEU A 320 6.99 21.90 -5.49
CA LEU A 320 8.25 21.48 -4.89
C LEU A 320 8.50 19.98 -5.12
N ALA A 321 9.79 19.63 -5.17
CA ALA A 321 10.25 18.26 -5.23
C ALA A 321 9.88 17.52 -3.92
N PRO A 322 10.09 16.20 -3.84
CA PRO A 322 10.15 15.53 -2.54
C PRO A 322 11.12 16.30 -1.66
N LEU A 323 10.64 16.82 -0.52
CA LEU A 323 11.55 17.29 0.51
C LEU A 323 12.47 16.10 0.81
N PRO A 324 13.81 16.30 0.87
CA PRO A 324 14.69 15.21 1.28
C PRO A 324 14.15 14.73 2.62
N CYS A 325 13.74 13.45 2.66
CA CYS A 325 13.65 12.78 3.94
C CYS A 325 15.00 13.01 4.61
N HIS A 326 15.02 13.34 5.91
CA HIS A 326 16.28 13.42 6.63
C HIS A 326 16.97 12.04 6.56
N ALA A 327 17.77 11.83 5.51
CA ALA A 327 18.55 10.64 5.22
C ALA A 327 19.79 10.57 6.13
N ALA A 328 19.73 11.21 7.30
CA ALA A 328 20.76 11.16 8.33
C ALA A 328 20.53 10.04 9.36
N ASP A 329 19.32 9.45 9.42
CA ASP A 329 19.02 8.36 10.38
C ASP A 329 18.79 6.98 9.76
N ALA A 330 18.60 6.89 8.43
CA ALA A 330 18.35 5.61 7.78
C ALA A 330 19.61 4.72 7.68
N ASP A 331 20.79 5.33 7.54
CA ASP A 331 22.06 4.59 7.33
C ASP A 331 22.75 4.20 8.66
N GLN A 332 22.50 4.92 9.75
CA GLN A 332 23.08 4.60 11.06
C GLN A 332 22.30 3.54 11.84
N THR A 333 21.01 3.34 11.54
CA THR A 333 20.17 2.38 12.29
C THR A 333 20.36 0.93 11.82
N LEU A 334 20.70 0.73 10.53
CA LEU A 334 20.95 -0.62 9.98
C LEU A 334 22.34 -1.18 10.35
N VAL A 335 23.36 -0.32 10.47
CA VAL A 335 24.72 -0.75 10.87
C VAL A 335 24.85 -0.87 12.40
N SER A 336 24.14 -0.05 13.17
CA SER A 336 24.24 -0.07 14.65
C SER A 336 23.53 -1.26 15.30
N MET A 337 22.48 -1.82 14.68
CA MET A 337 21.80 -3.01 15.22
C MET A 337 22.52 -4.34 14.91
N SER A 338 23.40 -4.39 13.90
CA SER A 338 24.26 -5.57 13.67
C SER A 338 25.41 -5.68 14.68
N ARG A 339 25.83 -4.58 15.32
CA ARG A 339 26.85 -4.62 16.38
C ARG A 339 26.27 -4.96 17.75
N MET A 340 25.02 -4.60 18.03
CA MET A 340 24.41 -4.83 19.34
C MET A 340 23.96 -6.29 19.58
N ARG A 341 23.93 -7.15 18.55
CA ARG A 341 23.64 -8.59 18.68
C ARG A 341 24.87 -9.50 18.80
N LEU A 342 26.09 -8.99 18.61
CA LEU A 342 27.32 -9.79 18.73
C LEU A 342 27.94 -9.80 20.14
N ASP A 343 27.55 -8.87 21.03
CA ASP A 343 28.08 -8.82 22.40
C ASP A 343 27.26 -9.58 23.46
N LEU A 344 26.07 -10.08 23.11
CA LEU A 344 25.22 -10.84 24.05
C LEU A 344 25.46 -12.37 24.03
N SER A 345 26.32 -12.87 23.14
CA SER A 345 26.72 -14.28 23.08
C SER A 345 27.99 -14.63 23.88
N ALA A 346 28.64 -13.66 24.53
CA ALA A 346 29.93 -13.87 25.20
C ALA A 346 29.87 -14.00 26.75
N VAL A 347 28.69 -13.93 27.39
CA VAL A 347 28.59 -13.92 28.87
C VAL A 347 28.01 -15.21 29.49
N ALA A 348 27.70 -16.24 28.69
CA ALA A 348 27.09 -17.48 29.19
C ALA A 348 28.04 -18.71 29.18
N ALA A 349 29.29 -18.54 29.62
CA ALA A 349 30.22 -19.66 29.82
C ALA A 349 31.05 -19.50 31.09
N ALA A 350 30.44 -19.74 32.25
CA ALA A 350 31.16 -20.06 33.49
C ALA A 350 30.36 -21.13 34.24
N GLY A 351 30.96 -22.32 34.38
CA GLY A 351 30.34 -23.52 34.96
C GLY A 351 30.15 -23.46 36.48
N PRO A 352 29.57 -24.51 37.09
CA PRO A 352 29.18 -24.51 38.49
C PRO A 352 30.41 -24.71 39.40
N LEU A 353 30.60 -23.79 40.35
CA LEU A 353 31.55 -23.95 41.46
C LEU A 353 30.83 -24.62 42.64
N THR A 354 31.15 -25.89 42.87
CA THR A 354 31.03 -26.57 44.15
C THR A 354 31.97 -25.93 45.17
N GLY A 355 31.48 -25.57 46.36
CA GLY A 355 32.31 -24.99 47.42
C GLY A 355 31.64 -25.01 48.79
N GLU A 356 32.16 -25.89 49.64
CA GLU A 356 31.90 -26.15 51.05
C GLU A 356 31.68 -24.90 51.95
N ILE A 357 30.78 -25.04 52.93
CA ILE A 357 30.59 -24.09 54.04
C ILE A 357 31.33 -24.62 55.26
N PRO A 358 32.26 -23.85 55.89
CA PRO A 358 32.75 -24.17 57.21
C PRO A 358 31.96 -23.43 58.30
N ALA A 359 31.83 -24.13 59.44
CA ALA A 359 31.19 -23.70 60.67
C ALA A 359 31.96 -22.58 61.40
N GLY A 360 31.25 -21.76 62.17
CA GLY A 360 31.84 -21.15 63.37
C GLY A 360 31.35 -19.76 63.79
N ALA A 361 30.61 -19.76 64.90
CA ALA A 361 30.76 -18.86 66.06
C ALA A 361 29.98 -17.53 66.18
N ARG A 362 28.98 -17.60 67.08
CA ARG A 362 28.78 -16.78 68.32
C ARG A 362 28.18 -15.36 68.25
N ARG A 363 26.94 -15.29 68.78
CA ARG A 363 26.40 -14.47 69.91
C ARG A 363 26.79 -12.98 70.04
N ALA A 364 25.76 -12.14 70.11
CA ALA A 364 25.27 -11.35 71.28
C ALA A 364 23.94 -10.68 70.84
N GLY A 365 22.81 -10.79 71.54
CA GLY A 365 22.46 -10.05 72.78
C GLY A 365 22.19 -8.59 72.41
N SER A 366 20.99 -8.01 72.50
CA SER A 366 19.87 -8.12 73.45
C SER A 366 18.56 -7.68 72.81
#